data_AF-A0A2M8P5H1-F1
#
_entry.id   AF-A0A2M8P5H1-F1
#
_cell.length_a   1.000
_cell.length_b   1.000
_cell.length_c   1.000
_cell.angle_alpha   90.00
_cell.angle_beta   90.00
_cell.angle_gamma   90.00
#
_symmetry.space_group_name_H-M   'P 1'
#
loop_
_entity.id
_entity.type
_entity.pdbx_description
1 polymer ?
#
loop_
_entity_poly.entity_id
_entity_poly.type
_entity_poly.pdbx_seq_one_letter_code
_entity_poly.pdbx_strand_id
1 'polypeptide(L)'
;PWEIEDAEKEDIPIFENHVPKEFVVENGKLVGMKFEKVRAEYDENGKRSLVPTGEDLVFVECDEVIIAIGQDNAFPWIERDIGIEFGQWDMPVVDRVTF
;
A
#
# COMPACT_ATOMS: atom_id res chain seq x y z
N PRO A 1 16.63 -1.23 -10.91
CA PRO A 1 16.34 -2.48 -10.17
C PRO A 1 15.64 -3.44 -11.11
N TRP A 2 16.12 -4.68 -11.24
CA TRP A 2 15.68 -5.56 -12.32
C TRP A 2 14.16 -5.81 -12.31
N GLU A 3 13.53 -5.83 -11.13
CA GLU A 3 12.08 -6.07 -10.98
C GLU A 3 11.21 -5.03 -11.69
N ILE A 4 11.60 -3.74 -11.61
CA ILE A 4 10.88 -2.66 -12.30
C ILE A 4 11.14 -2.73 -13.80
N GLU A 5 12.40 -2.94 -14.19
CA GLU A 5 12.81 -3.02 -15.59
C GLU A 5 12.16 -4.19 -16.32
N ASP A 6 11.93 -5.32 -15.65
CA ASP A 6 11.25 -6.47 -16.22
C ASP A 6 9.74 -6.22 -16.40
N ALA A 7 9.08 -5.58 -15.44
CA ALA A 7 7.68 -5.16 -15.61
C ALA A 7 7.50 -4.19 -16.80
N GLU A 8 8.43 -3.24 -16.98
CA GLU A 8 8.43 -2.34 -18.13
C GLU A 8 8.65 -3.07 -19.46
N LYS A 9 9.55 -4.08 -19.50
CA LYS A 9 9.75 -4.92 -20.70
C LYS A 9 8.56 -5.80 -21.04
N GLU A 10 7.73 -6.13 -20.05
CA GLU A 10 6.47 -6.85 -20.21
C GLU A 10 5.29 -5.92 -20.53
N ASP A 11 5.56 -4.64 -20.84
CA ASP A 11 4.56 -3.62 -21.17
C ASP A 11 3.55 -3.38 -20.03
N ILE A 12 3.93 -3.63 -18.77
CA ILE A 12 3.08 -3.35 -17.61
C ILE A 12 3.12 -1.84 -17.31
N PRO A 13 1.99 -1.14 -17.39
CA PRO A 13 1.95 0.30 -17.13
C PRO A 13 2.13 0.60 -15.64
N ILE A 14 3.04 1.53 -15.33
CA ILE A 14 3.28 2.01 -13.97
C ILE A 14 2.72 3.43 -13.83
N PHE A 15 1.66 3.58 -13.03
CA PHE A 15 1.05 4.88 -12.74
C PHE A 15 1.54 5.42 -11.39
N GLU A 16 2.65 6.16 -11.42
CA GLU A 16 3.17 6.79 -10.21
C GLU A 16 2.24 7.87 -9.67
N ASN A 17 2.27 8.10 -8.36
CA ASN A 17 1.50 9.13 -7.67
C ASN A 17 -0.02 9.05 -7.88
N HIS A 18 -0.55 7.83 -8.00
CA HIS A 18 -1.99 7.54 -8.02
C HIS A 18 -2.37 6.82 -6.73
N VAL A 19 -3.18 7.46 -5.88
CA VAL A 19 -3.65 6.88 -4.63
C VAL A 19 -5.05 6.31 -4.83
N PRO A 20 -5.34 5.06 -4.44
CA PRO A 20 -6.65 4.44 -4.62
C PRO A 20 -7.76 5.18 -3.87
N LYS A 21 -8.92 5.40 -4.52
CA LYS A 21 -10.08 6.10 -3.91
C LYS A 21 -11.37 5.29 -3.92
N GLU A 22 -11.68 4.59 -5.01
CA GLU A 22 -13.00 3.96 -5.17
C GLU A 22 -12.92 2.73 -6.10
N PHE A 23 -13.50 1.61 -5.66
CA PHE A 23 -13.82 0.49 -6.55
C PHE A 23 -15.12 0.80 -7.26
N VAL A 24 -15.12 0.79 -8.59
CA VAL A 24 -16.32 1.08 -9.39
C VAL A 24 -17.00 -0.24 -9.73
N VAL A 25 -18.20 -0.45 -9.17
CA VAL A 25 -18.97 -1.68 -9.35
C VAL A 25 -20.31 -1.35 -9.98
N GLU A 26 -20.61 -1.96 -11.13
CA GLU A 26 -21.88 -1.80 -11.84
C GLU A 26 -22.56 -3.16 -11.99
N ASN A 27 -23.85 -3.24 -11.66
CA ASN A 27 -24.64 -4.48 -11.74
C ASN A 27 -23.97 -5.68 -11.02
N GLY A 28 -23.27 -5.42 -9.92
CA GLY A 28 -22.56 -6.43 -9.15
C GLY A 28 -21.23 -6.90 -9.75
N LYS A 29 -20.70 -6.24 -10.79
CA LYS A 29 -19.40 -6.53 -11.39
C LYS A 29 -18.46 -5.35 -11.23
N LEU A 30 -17.19 -5.62 -10.90
CA LEU A 30 -16.14 -4.61 -10.93
C LEU A 30 -15.92 -4.19 -12.39
N VAL A 31 -15.95 -2.89 -12.64
CA VAL A 31 -15.70 -2.31 -13.97
C VAL A 31 -14.48 -1.40 -14.00
N GLY A 32 -13.90 -1.11 -12.84
CA GLY A 32 -12.65 -0.38 -12.73
C GLY A 32 -12.40 0.19 -11.35
N MET A 33 -11.43 1.08 -11.27
CA MET A 33 -11.01 1.74 -10.03
C MET A 33 -10.69 3.21 -10.29
N LYS A 34 -11.08 4.08 -9.35
CA LYS A 34 -10.71 5.50 -9.37
C LYS A 34 -9.52 5.78 -8.46
N PHE A 35 -8.64 6.65 -8.93
CA PHE A 35 -7.43 7.08 -8.24
C PHE A 35 -7.36 8.61 -8.16
N GLU A 36 -6.82 9.11 -7.05
CA GLU A 36 -6.49 10.53 -6.88
C GLU A 36 -5.02 10.75 -7.25
N LYS A 37 -4.77 11.76 -8.08
CA LYS A 37 -3.40 12.19 -8.34
C LYS A 37 -2.86 12.97 -7.16
N VAL A 38 -1.66 12.61 -6.76
CA VAL A 38 -0.90 13.30 -5.72
C VAL A 38 0.43 13.79 -6.28
N ARG A 39 1.12 14.64 -5.53
CA ARG A 39 2.51 14.99 -5.77
C ARG A 39 3.32 14.77 -4.50
N ALA A 40 4.59 14.39 -4.66
CA ALA A 40 5.51 14.28 -3.54
C ALA A 40 6.06 15.66 -3.16
N GLU A 41 5.90 16.04 -1.91
CA GLU A 41 6.54 17.22 -1.31
C GLU A 41 7.47 16.76 -0.18
N TYR A 42 8.58 17.47 0.01
CA TYR A 42 9.55 17.19 1.06
C TYR A 42 9.65 18.40 1.97
N ASP A 43 9.56 18.19 3.27
CA ASP A 43 9.77 19.26 4.25
C ASP A 43 11.26 19.56 4.46
N GLU A 44 11.55 20.55 5.30
CA GLU A 44 12.92 20.97 5.63
C GLU A 44 13.77 19.86 6.28
N ASN A 45 13.12 18.83 6.85
CA ASN A 45 13.78 17.67 7.46
C ASN A 45 13.89 16.48 6.48
N GLY A 46 13.49 16.66 5.22
CA GLY A 46 13.48 15.61 4.19
C GLY A 46 12.33 14.62 4.33
N LYS A 47 11.33 14.87 5.19
CA LYS A 47 10.16 14.00 5.31
C LYS A 47 9.29 14.16 4.07
N ARG A 48 9.06 13.05 3.37
CA ARG A 48 8.17 13.00 2.20
C ARG A 48 6.70 12.95 2.63
N SER A 49 5.89 13.79 2.00
CA SER A 49 4.43 13.78 2.09
C SER A 49 3.82 13.70 0.69
N LEU A 50 2.65 13.08 0.57
CA LEU A 50 1.87 13.04 -0.68
C LEU A 50 0.72 14.03 -0.55
N VAL A 51 0.67 15.03 -1.42
CA VAL A 51 -0.32 16.10 -1.41
C VAL A 51 -1.24 15.96 -2.63
N PRO A 52 -2.57 15.94 -2.46
CA PRO A 52 -3.52 15.91 -3.58
C PRO A 52 -3.27 17.04 -4.57
N THR A 53 -3.32 16.75 -5.88
CA THR A 53 -3.16 17.79 -6.91
C THR A 53 -4.43 18.61 -7.11
N GLY A 54 -5.60 18.08 -6.72
CA GLY A 54 -6.91 18.69 -6.95
C GLY A 54 -7.48 18.45 -8.34
N GLU A 55 -6.79 17.66 -9.17
CA GLU A 55 -7.32 17.17 -10.44
C GLU A 55 -8.48 16.19 -10.23
N ASP A 56 -9.30 16.00 -11.27
CA ASP A 56 -10.34 14.98 -11.29
C ASP A 56 -9.74 13.58 -11.09
N LEU A 57 -10.54 12.69 -10.49
CA LEU A 57 -10.13 11.30 -10.28
C LEU A 57 -9.87 10.61 -11.62
N VAL A 58 -8.76 9.88 -11.68
CA VAL A 58 -8.41 9.04 -12.83
C VAL A 58 -9.17 7.73 -12.69
N PHE A 59 -10.01 7.42 -13.67
CA PHE A 59 -10.65 6.13 -13.79
C PHE A 59 -9.78 5.19 -14.62
N VAL A 60 -9.46 4.02 -14.07
CA VAL A 60 -8.77 2.93 -14.75
C VAL A 60 -9.76 1.77 -14.88
N GLU A 61 -10.10 1.42 -16.10
CA GLU A 61 -10.99 0.29 -16.41
C GLU A 61 -10.28 -1.03 -16.11
N CYS A 62 -10.94 -1.90 -15.33
CA CYS A 62 -10.45 -3.25 -15.04
C CYS A 62 -11.57 -4.15 -14.48
N ASP A 63 -11.43 -5.46 -14.70
CA ASP A 63 -12.33 -6.47 -14.16
C ASP A 63 -11.85 -7.03 -12.80
N GLU A 64 -10.56 -6.92 -12.53
CA GLU A 64 -9.91 -7.43 -11.32
C GLU A 64 -8.99 -6.38 -10.70
N VAL A 65 -8.89 -6.39 -9.36
CA VAL A 65 -7.93 -5.59 -8.60
C VAL A 65 -7.21 -6.50 -7.61
N ILE A 66 -5.89 -6.54 -7.72
CA ILE A 66 -5.01 -7.27 -6.80
C ILE A 66 -4.37 -6.27 -5.86
N ILE A 67 -4.67 -6.37 -4.56
CA ILE A 67 -4.13 -5.49 -3.53
C ILE A 67 -2.81 -6.06 -3.04
N ALA A 68 -1.70 -5.41 -3.40
CA ALA A 68 -0.33 -5.82 -3.05
C ALA A 68 0.37 -4.78 -2.14
N ILE A 69 -0.29 -4.35 -1.07
CA ILE A 69 0.20 -3.28 -0.16
C ILE A 69 1.09 -3.79 0.99
N GLY A 70 1.50 -5.06 0.95
CA GLY A 70 2.15 -5.74 2.06
C GLY A 70 1.15 -6.37 3.04
N GLN A 71 1.66 -6.76 4.20
CA GLN A 71 0.90 -7.46 5.24
C GLN A 71 1.29 -6.92 6.62
N ASP A 72 0.31 -6.79 7.50
CA ASP A 72 0.53 -6.55 8.93
C ASP A 72 0.55 -7.87 9.68
N ASN A 73 1.37 -7.94 10.72
CA ASN A 73 1.34 -9.07 11.65
C ASN A 73 0.10 -8.96 12.55
N ALA A 74 -0.50 -10.10 12.84
CA ALA A 74 -1.63 -10.18 13.77
C ALA A 74 -1.45 -11.42 14.64
N PHE A 75 -1.41 -11.23 15.97
CA PHE A 75 -1.32 -12.34 16.93
C PHE A 75 -2.50 -12.35 17.93
N PRO A 76 -3.76 -12.32 17.48
CA PRO A 76 -4.92 -12.28 18.38
C PRO A 76 -5.08 -13.55 19.22
N TRP A 77 -4.41 -14.65 18.84
CA TRP A 77 -4.45 -15.93 19.54
C TRP A 77 -3.37 -16.07 20.63
N ILE A 78 -2.43 -15.14 20.73
CA ILE A 78 -1.39 -15.19 21.77
C ILE A 78 -1.86 -14.35 22.95
N GLU A 79 -2.07 -14.98 24.11
CA GLU A 79 -2.47 -14.27 25.32
C GLU A 79 -1.37 -13.29 25.75
N ARG A 80 -1.75 -12.06 26.13
CA ARG A 80 -0.79 -10.98 26.41
C ARG A 80 -0.11 -11.07 27.78
N ASP A 81 -0.53 -12.02 28.61
CA ASP A 81 -0.06 -12.22 29.99
C ASP A 81 0.82 -13.46 30.15
N ILE A 82 1.19 -14.14 29.06
CA ILE A 82 2.04 -15.35 29.10
C ILE A 82 3.54 -15.05 29.24
N GLY A 83 3.91 -13.80 29.52
CA GLY A 83 5.29 -13.37 29.72
C GLY A 83 6.06 -13.00 28.44
N ILE A 84 5.36 -12.74 27.33
CA ILE A 84 5.94 -12.19 26.09
C ILE A 84 5.56 -10.71 25.99
N GLU A 85 6.56 -9.85 25.82
CA GLU A 85 6.33 -8.42 25.55
C GLU A 85 6.06 -8.20 24.06
N PHE A 86 5.08 -7.35 23.76
CA PHE A 86 4.71 -6.96 22.40
C PHE A 86 5.00 -5.47 22.19
N GLY A 87 5.76 -5.16 21.15
CA GLY A 87 6.26 -3.82 20.85
C GLY A 87 5.51 -3.14 19.69
N GLN A 88 6.27 -2.39 18.88
CA GLN A 88 5.74 -1.73 17.70
C GLN A 88 5.10 -2.75 16.73
N TRP A 89 3.97 -2.37 16.13
CA TRP A 89 3.21 -3.21 15.19
C TRP A 89 2.72 -4.53 15.78
N ASP A 90 2.51 -4.56 17.11
CA ASP A 90 2.05 -5.75 17.82
C ASP A 90 2.97 -6.97 17.59
N MET A 91 4.27 -6.72 17.42
CA MET A 91 5.28 -7.77 17.24
C MET A 91 5.91 -8.19 18.56
N PRO A 92 6.16 -9.50 18.78
CA PRO A 92 6.93 -9.97 19.92
C PRO A 92 8.31 -9.30 19.97
N VAL A 93 8.67 -8.80 21.14
CA VAL A 93 10.01 -8.27 21.39
C VAL A 93 10.96 -9.44 21.53
N VAL A 94 11.94 -9.51 20.63
CA VAL A 94 13.02 -10.49 20.66
C VAL A 94 14.35 -9.79 20.82
N ASP A 95 15.30 -10.46 21.48
CA ASP A 95 16.68 -9.96 21.55
C ASP A 95 17.31 -10.00 20.15
N ARG A 96 18.09 -8.97 19.81
CA ARG A 96 18.69 -8.88 18.46
C ARG A 96 19.93 -9.77 18.28
N VAL A 97 20.50 -10.27 19.37
CA VAL A 97 21.73 -11.05 19.43
C VAL A 97 21.45 -12.49 19.82
N THR A 98 20.48 -12.73 20.71
CA THR A 98 20.14 -14.07 21.22
C THR A 98 18.80 -14.59 20.69
N PHE A 99 18.49 -15.83 21.08
CA PHE A 99 17.20 -16.49 20.84
C PHE A 99 16.22 -16.19 21.98
#